data_AF-A0A7S4CYM2-F1
#
_entry.id   AF-A0A7S4CYM2-F1
#
_cell.length_a   1.000
_cell.length_b   1.000
_cell.length_c   1.000
_cell.angle_alpha   90.00
_cell.angle_beta   90.00
_cell.angle_gamma   90.00
#
_symmetry.space_group_name_H-M   'P 1'
#
loop_
_entity.id
_entity.type
_entity.pdbx_description
1 polymer ?
#
loop_
_entity_poly.entity_id
_entity_poly.type
_entity_poly.pdbx_seq_one_letter_code
_entity_poly.pdbx_strand_id
1 'polypeptide(L)'
;THLLDRVCALDVNVLIETGALVTGLTNYQVAEYLLGLDEGADPHPQLPDHIEGVVFLDETSTKLVLVRKSRQVVKLVDCGIPPAKRFVFYDQIHTTGMDIQHKLDATAVLTLGKDMTFRDFAQGAYRMRGLAKGKPQSLEVLLVPEVQGLINTELGPAAPPDGGA
;
A
#
# COMPACT_ATOMS: atom_id res chain seq x y z
N THR A 1 -3.01 16.28 -5.61
CA THR A 1 -2.16 15.75 -4.53
C THR A 1 -1.62 14.42 -4.96
N HIS A 2 -0.31 14.19 -4.80
CA HIS A 2 0.34 12.95 -5.26
C HIS A 2 -0.21 11.76 -4.46
N LEU A 3 -0.34 10.58 -5.08
CA LEU A 3 -0.87 9.39 -4.40
C LEU A 3 -0.09 9.08 -3.12
N LEU A 4 1.24 9.13 -3.21
CA LEU A 4 2.11 8.79 -2.09
C LEU A 4 2.00 9.80 -0.94
N ASP A 5 1.79 11.10 -1.20
CA ASP A 5 1.49 12.10 -0.16
C ASP A 5 0.27 11.68 0.66
N ARG A 6 -0.78 11.23 -0.03
CA ARG A 6 -2.01 10.78 0.62
C ARG A 6 -1.76 9.54 1.47
N VAL A 7 -0.99 8.58 0.96
CA VAL A 7 -0.64 7.36 1.71
C VAL A 7 0.12 7.71 2.99
N CYS A 8 1.08 8.63 2.93
CA CYS A 8 1.82 9.11 4.09
C CYS A 8 0.93 9.82 5.14
N ALA A 9 -0.21 10.37 4.72
CA ALA A 9 -1.16 11.03 5.61
C ALA A 9 -2.20 10.09 6.24
N LEU A 10 -2.28 8.82 5.80
CA LEU A 10 -3.20 7.83 6.33
C LEU A 10 -2.52 7.00 7.44
N ASP A 11 -3.32 6.50 8.39
CA ASP A 11 -2.86 5.55 9.40
C ASP A 11 -2.93 4.11 8.86
N VAL A 12 -2.03 3.79 7.93
CA VAL A 12 -1.98 2.50 7.23
C VAL A 12 -0.58 1.88 7.28
N ASN A 13 -0.53 0.55 7.14
CA ASN A 13 0.71 -0.22 7.23
C ASN A 13 1.16 -0.79 5.88
N VAL A 14 0.28 -0.77 4.89
CA VAL A 14 0.51 -1.42 3.59
C VAL A 14 -0.07 -0.57 2.48
N LEU A 15 0.69 -0.35 1.42
CA LEU A 15 0.20 0.15 0.13
C LEU A 15 0.17 -1.02 -0.86
N ILE A 16 -1.01 -1.29 -1.41
CA ILE A 16 -1.25 -2.28 -2.46
C ILE A 16 -1.59 -1.51 -3.74
N GLU A 17 -0.59 -1.39 -4.60
CA GLU A 17 -0.74 -0.79 -5.91
C GLU A 17 -1.31 -1.84 -6.87
N THR A 18 -2.60 -1.73 -7.15
CA THR A 18 -3.26 -2.50 -8.21
C THR A 18 -3.80 -1.62 -9.33
N GLY A 19 -3.84 -0.30 -9.12
CA GLY A 19 -4.52 0.67 -9.99
C GLY A 19 -3.61 1.29 -11.05
N ALA A 20 -2.34 0.91 -11.10
CA ALA A 20 -1.28 1.52 -11.90
C ALA A 20 -1.17 3.05 -11.73
N LEU A 21 -1.45 3.54 -10.51
CA LEU A 21 -1.43 4.96 -10.15
C LEU A 21 -0.05 5.47 -9.76
N VAL A 22 0.86 4.59 -9.33
CA VAL A 22 2.27 4.93 -9.09
C VAL A 22 3.03 4.72 -10.40
N THR A 23 3.34 5.81 -11.11
CA THR A 23 4.01 5.76 -12.42
C THR A 23 5.39 6.39 -12.39
N GLY A 24 6.35 5.82 -13.13
CA GLY A 24 7.68 6.42 -13.31
C GLY A 24 8.64 6.26 -12.12
N LEU A 25 8.24 5.50 -11.10
CA LEU A 25 9.08 5.16 -9.95
C LEU A 25 9.33 3.66 -9.90
N THR A 26 10.57 3.28 -9.62
CA THR A 26 10.91 1.92 -9.20
C THR A 26 10.41 1.67 -7.78
N ASN A 27 10.24 0.40 -7.39
CA ASN A 27 9.84 0.05 -6.02
C ASN A 27 10.81 0.58 -4.96
N TYR A 28 12.10 0.64 -5.28
CA TYR A 28 13.11 1.25 -4.43
C TYR A 28 12.86 2.75 -4.26
N GLN A 29 12.60 3.49 -5.34
CA GLN A 29 12.30 4.92 -5.27
C GLN A 29 10.98 5.20 -4.52
N VAL A 30 9.97 4.34 -4.65
CA VAL A 30 8.75 4.43 -3.82
C VAL A 30 9.10 4.27 -2.34
N ALA A 31 9.99 3.32 -2.00
CA ALA A 31 10.43 3.12 -0.63
C ALA A 31 11.23 4.32 -0.09
N GLU A 32 12.09 4.94 -0.91
CA GLU A 32 12.80 6.17 -0.56
C GLU A 32 11.83 7.32 -0.29
N TYR A 33 10.90 7.56 -1.22
CA TYR A 33 9.89 8.60 -1.11
C TYR A 33 9.04 8.41 0.16
N LEU A 34 8.53 7.21 0.41
CA LEU A 34 7.72 6.95 1.61
C LEU A 34 8.51 7.20 2.92
N LEU A 35 9.84 7.07 2.90
CA LEU A 35 10.71 7.33 4.05
C LEU A 35 11.30 8.74 4.07
N GLY A 36 11.04 9.58 3.06
CA GLY A 36 11.66 10.90 2.90
C GLY A 36 13.18 10.83 2.71
N LEU A 37 13.66 9.84 1.95
CA LEU A 37 15.08 9.59 1.68
C LEU A 37 15.49 9.95 0.25
N ASP A 38 14.56 10.43 -0.56
CA ASP A 38 14.73 10.89 -1.93
C ASP A 38 15.44 12.25 -1.97
N GLU A 39 16.73 12.20 -2.29
CA GLU A 39 17.59 13.39 -2.30
C GLU A 39 17.20 14.38 -3.41
N GLY A 40 17.04 15.65 -3.03
CA GLY A 40 16.76 16.74 -3.97
C GLY A 40 15.28 16.88 -4.36
N ALA A 41 14.38 16.08 -3.77
CA ALA A 41 12.95 16.27 -3.91
C ALA A 41 12.45 17.50 -3.11
N ASP A 42 11.35 18.09 -3.57
CA ASP A 42 10.63 19.10 -2.81
C ASP A 42 10.09 18.48 -1.51
N PRO A 43 10.01 19.23 -0.38
CA PRO A 43 9.46 18.72 0.86
C PRO A 43 8.05 18.14 0.67
N HIS A 44 7.87 16.88 1.06
CA HIS A 44 6.59 16.18 0.99
C HIS A 44 6.31 15.41 2.30
N PRO A 45 5.05 14.99 2.55
CA PRO A 45 4.72 14.12 3.67
C PRO A 45 5.46 12.77 3.58
N GLN A 46 5.92 12.28 4.72
CA GLN A 46 6.60 10.98 4.84
C GLN A 46 5.89 10.10 5.85
N LEU A 47 6.16 8.79 5.82
CA LEU A 47 5.66 7.86 6.82
C LEU A 47 6.14 8.27 8.23
N PRO A 48 5.35 7.99 9.28
CA PRO A 48 5.71 8.31 10.66
C PRO A 48 7.06 7.74 11.11
N ASP A 49 7.71 8.41 12.07
CA ASP A 49 9.06 8.04 12.56
C ASP A 49 9.14 6.64 13.18
N HIS A 50 8.03 6.09 13.67
CA HIS A 50 7.99 4.73 14.22
C HIS A 50 8.10 3.65 13.13
N ILE A 51 7.93 4.01 11.86
CA ILE A 51 8.21 3.15 10.72
C ILE A 51 9.71 3.21 10.43
N GLU A 52 10.39 2.11 10.74
CA GLU A 52 11.85 2.00 10.65
C GLU A 52 12.32 1.45 9.30
N GLY A 53 11.41 0.92 8.46
CA GLY A 53 11.74 0.51 7.11
C GLY A 53 10.53 0.18 6.23
N VAL A 54 10.75 0.26 4.92
CA VAL A 54 9.76 -0.08 3.89
C VAL A 54 10.17 -1.39 3.23
N VAL A 55 9.26 -2.36 3.24
CA VAL A 55 9.39 -3.63 2.53
C VAL A 55 8.89 -3.43 1.11
N PHE A 56 9.68 -3.86 0.13
CA PHE A 56 9.31 -3.84 -1.28
C PHE A 56 9.89 -5.06 -1.99
N LEU A 57 9.55 -5.24 -3.26
CA LEU A 57 10.08 -6.31 -4.10
C LEU A 57 10.96 -5.73 -5.21
N ASP A 58 12.06 -6.41 -5.51
CA ASP A 58 12.83 -6.10 -6.72
C ASP A 58 12.27 -6.85 -7.94
N GLU A 59 12.89 -6.62 -9.09
CA GLU A 59 12.51 -7.23 -10.38
C GLU A 59 12.62 -8.77 -10.39
N THR A 60 13.37 -9.35 -9.45
CA THR A 60 13.53 -10.80 -9.27
C THR A 60 12.55 -11.38 -8.25
N SER A 61 11.58 -10.56 -7.79
CA SER A 61 10.65 -10.89 -6.71
C SER A 61 11.33 -11.18 -5.37
N THR A 62 12.55 -10.67 -5.15
CA THR A 62 13.21 -10.74 -3.85
C THR A 62 12.59 -9.71 -2.92
N LYS A 63 12.24 -10.14 -1.70
CA LYS A 63 11.70 -9.26 -0.65
C LYS A 63 12.84 -8.50 0.00
N LEU A 64 12.84 -7.20 -0.15
CA LEU A 64 13.86 -6.30 0.38
C LEU A 64 13.24 -5.35 1.40
N VAL A 65 14.08 -4.78 2.26
CA VAL A 65 13.72 -3.72 3.20
C VAL A 65 14.71 -2.59 3.05
N LEU A 66 14.22 -1.40 2.72
CA LEU A 66 14.98 -0.17 2.89
C LEU A 66 14.88 0.26 4.34
N VAL A 67 16.00 0.25 5.06
CA VAL A 67 16.07 0.63 6.47
C VAL A 67 16.24 2.14 6.58
N ARG A 68 15.31 2.84 7.24
CA ARG A 68 15.28 4.30 7.33
C ARG A 68 16.59 4.90 7.85
N LYS A 69 17.07 4.38 8.98
CA LYS A 69 18.22 4.95 9.71
C LYS A 69 19.55 4.75 8.98
N SER A 70 19.78 3.58 8.40
CA SER A 70 21.05 3.24 7.76
C SER A 70 21.05 3.49 6.26
N ARG A 71 19.88 3.70 5.64
CA ARG A 71 19.67 3.75 4.19
C ARG A 71 20.15 2.50 3.45
N GLN A 72 20.34 1.40 4.18
CA GLN A 72 20.74 0.13 3.59
C GLN A 72 19.53 -0.66 3.14
N VAL A 73 19.70 -1.35 2.01
CA VAL A 73 18.75 -2.34 1.52
C VAL A 73 19.23 -3.72 1.97
N VAL A 74 18.38 -4.43 2.70
CA VAL A 74 18.65 -5.80 3.17
C VAL A 74 17.52 -6.73 2.75
N LYS A 75 17.78 -8.04 2.71
CA LYS A 75 16.70 -9.00 2.49
C LYS A 75 15.76 -9.01 3.69
N LEU A 76 14.46 -9.14 3.42
CA LEU A 76 13.43 -9.21 4.48
C LEU A 76 13.68 -10.33 5.48
N VAL A 77 14.23 -11.46 5.02
CA VAL A 77 14.56 -12.61 5.87
C VAL A 77 15.70 -12.33 6.85
N ASP A 78 16.59 -11.38 6.52
CA ASP A 78 17.73 -10.98 7.33
C ASP A 78 17.43 -9.70 8.14
N CYS A 79 16.22 -9.14 8.00
CA CYS A 79 15.82 -7.88 8.63
C CYS A 79 15.27 -8.11 10.04
N GLY A 80 15.89 -7.46 11.03
CA GLY A 80 15.47 -7.52 12.44
C GLY A 80 14.33 -6.57 12.85
N ILE A 81 13.89 -5.65 11.98
CA ILE A 81 12.80 -4.71 12.29
C ILE A 81 11.50 -5.52 12.51
N PRO A 82 10.71 -5.38 13.56
CA PRO A 82 9.47 -6.14 13.71
C PRO A 82 8.38 -5.69 12.71
N PRO A 83 7.41 -6.56 12.33
CA PRO A 83 6.34 -6.20 11.38
C PRO A 83 5.55 -4.93 11.74
N ALA A 84 5.36 -4.63 13.03
CA ALA A 84 4.66 -3.44 13.50
C ALA A 84 5.41 -2.12 13.23
N LYS A 85 6.70 -2.18 12.89
CA LYS A 85 7.54 -1.03 12.56
C LYS A 85 7.96 -1.00 11.09
N ARG A 86 7.32 -1.83 10.26
CA ARG A 86 7.53 -1.89 8.82
C ARG A 86 6.30 -1.36 8.11
N PHE A 87 6.54 -0.66 7.01
CA PHE A 87 5.52 -0.44 5.99
C PHE A 87 5.76 -1.40 4.84
N VAL A 88 4.72 -1.88 4.17
CA VAL A 88 4.87 -2.80 3.02
C VAL A 88 4.29 -2.17 1.77
N PHE A 89 5.07 -2.15 0.70
CA PHE A 89 4.64 -1.75 -0.63
C PHE A 89 4.57 -2.97 -1.55
N TYR A 90 3.40 -3.20 -2.12
CA TYR A 90 3.20 -4.14 -3.22
C TYR A 90 2.94 -3.35 -4.50
N ASP A 91 3.72 -3.61 -5.54
CA ASP A 91 3.42 -3.12 -6.89
C ASP A 91 2.40 -4.05 -7.59
N GLN A 92 1.95 -3.63 -8.77
CA GLN A 92 0.96 -4.36 -9.56
C GLN A 92 1.43 -5.77 -9.97
N ILE A 93 2.70 -5.90 -10.36
CA ILE A 93 3.30 -7.15 -10.87
C ILE A 93 3.37 -8.20 -9.76
N HIS A 94 3.67 -7.77 -8.54
CA HIS A 94 3.95 -8.65 -7.40
C HIS A 94 2.73 -8.88 -6.49
N THR A 95 1.51 -8.72 -7.04
CA THR A 95 0.25 -9.03 -6.35
C THR A 95 -0.08 -10.52 -6.31
N THR A 96 0.71 -11.43 -6.89
CA THR A 96 0.53 -12.91 -6.87
C THR A 96 1.70 -13.67 -6.18
N GLY A 97 1.45 -14.87 -5.64
CA GLY A 97 2.50 -15.83 -5.21
C GLY A 97 3.33 -15.63 -3.93
N MET A 98 3.26 -14.51 -3.18
CA MET A 98 4.28 -14.23 -2.12
C MET A 98 3.75 -13.90 -0.72
N ASP A 99 4.24 -14.57 0.31
CA ASP A 99 3.86 -14.27 1.71
C ASP A 99 4.79 -13.24 2.36
N ILE A 100 4.26 -12.10 2.78
CA ILE A 100 4.91 -11.12 3.67
C ILE A 100 4.05 -11.04 4.93
N GLN A 101 4.68 -11.22 6.08
CA GLN A 101 4.00 -11.14 7.37
C GLN A 101 3.73 -9.67 7.72
N HIS A 102 2.46 -9.36 7.98
CA HIS A 102 2.00 -8.03 8.38
C HIS A 102 1.80 -7.94 9.90
N LYS A 103 1.65 -6.70 10.40
CA LYS A 103 1.07 -6.46 11.73
C LYS A 103 -0.29 -7.18 11.84
N LEU A 104 -0.61 -7.67 13.03
CA LEU A 104 -1.79 -8.52 13.26
C LEU A 104 -3.10 -7.84 12.83
N ASP A 105 -3.20 -6.57 13.18
CA ASP A 105 -4.29 -5.65 12.91
C ASP A 105 -3.88 -4.59 11.88
N ALA A 106 -3.17 -5.02 10.84
CA ALA A 106 -2.71 -4.11 9.79
C ALA A 106 -3.87 -3.58 8.95
N THR A 107 -3.85 -2.27 8.67
CA THR A 107 -4.68 -1.63 7.65
C THR A 107 -3.88 -1.50 6.36
N ALA A 108 -4.47 -1.91 5.24
CA ALA A 108 -3.91 -1.68 3.92
C ALA A 108 -4.71 -0.65 3.15
N VAL A 109 -4.02 0.22 2.42
CA VAL A 109 -4.63 1.02 1.35
C VAL A 109 -4.44 0.29 0.01
N LEU A 110 -5.52 0.13 -0.75
CA LEU A 110 -5.51 -0.51 -2.06
C LEU A 110 -5.99 0.47 -3.11
N THR A 111 -5.19 0.71 -4.14
CA THR A 111 -5.54 1.62 -5.22
C THR A 111 -6.47 0.94 -6.23
N LEU A 112 -7.57 1.58 -6.61
CA LEU A 112 -8.48 1.09 -7.64
C LEU A 112 -8.34 1.93 -8.92
N GLY A 113 -8.03 1.27 -10.03
CA GLY A 113 -7.95 1.84 -11.37
C GLY A 113 -9.15 1.48 -12.24
N LYS A 114 -9.41 2.29 -13.27
CA LYS A 114 -10.57 2.12 -14.18
C LYS A 114 -10.52 0.83 -15.00
N ASP A 115 -9.32 0.35 -15.33
CA ASP A 115 -9.09 -0.81 -16.21
C ASP A 115 -8.78 -2.09 -15.41
N MET A 116 -9.10 -2.12 -14.12
CA MET A 116 -8.91 -3.31 -13.28
C MET A 116 -10.09 -4.28 -13.41
N THR A 117 -9.78 -5.57 -13.37
CA THR A 117 -10.79 -6.62 -13.19
C THR A 117 -11.05 -6.87 -11.70
N PHE A 118 -12.16 -7.52 -11.38
CA PHE A 118 -12.41 -8.01 -10.02
C PHE A 118 -11.29 -8.96 -9.53
N ARG A 119 -10.68 -9.72 -10.46
CA ARG A 119 -9.56 -10.60 -10.13
C ARG A 119 -8.36 -9.80 -9.60
N ASP A 120 -8.01 -8.69 -10.24
CA ASP A 120 -6.87 -7.86 -9.85
C ASP A 120 -7.10 -7.27 -8.45
N PHE A 121 -8.32 -6.73 -8.22
CA PHE A 121 -8.74 -6.24 -6.91
C PHE A 121 -8.66 -7.34 -5.84
N ALA A 122 -9.24 -8.51 -6.11
CA ALA A 122 -9.26 -9.61 -5.15
C ALA A 122 -7.84 -10.12 -4.85
N GLN A 123 -6.98 -10.25 -5.86
CA GLN A 123 -5.58 -10.68 -5.67
C GLN A 123 -4.78 -9.71 -4.81
N GLY A 124 -4.97 -8.39 -5.03
CA GLY A 124 -4.43 -7.36 -4.13
C GLY A 124 -4.98 -7.50 -2.71
N ALA A 125 -6.31 -7.50 -2.56
CA ALA A 125 -6.97 -7.59 -1.26
C ALA A 125 -6.53 -8.82 -0.43
N TYR A 126 -6.35 -9.98 -1.06
CA TYR A 126 -5.92 -11.21 -0.39
C TYR A 126 -4.45 -11.22 0.08
N ARG A 127 -3.67 -10.16 -0.20
CA ARG A 127 -2.39 -9.92 0.49
C ARG A 127 -2.58 -9.74 1.99
N MET A 128 -3.71 -9.14 2.37
CA MET A 128 -4.17 -9.04 3.74
C MET A 128 -4.85 -10.34 4.15
N ARG A 129 -4.06 -11.42 4.29
CA ARG A 129 -4.53 -12.79 4.58
C ARG A 129 -5.38 -12.91 5.84
N GLY A 130 -5.28 -11.95 6.76
CA GLY A 130 -6.12 -11.85 7.96
C GLY A 130 -7.59 -11.61 7.63
N LEU A 131 -7.91 -10.90 6.54
CA LEU A 131 -9.29 -10.66 6.09
C LEU A 131 -10.07 -11.96 5.91
N ALA A 132 -9.48 -12.91 5.16
CA ALA A 132 -10.09 -14.20 4.90
C ALA A 132 -10.24 -15.09 6.15
N LYS A 133 -9.57 -14.74 7.25
CA LYS A 133 -9.53 -15.51 8.50
C LYS A 133 -10.30 -14.84 9.64
N GLY A 134 -11.03 -13.76 9.36
CA GLY A 134 -11.74 -12.98 10.39
C GLY A 134 -10.81 -12.34 11.43
N LYS A 135 -9.53 -12.15 11.08
CA LYS A 135 -8.55 -11.46 11.92
C LYS A 135 -8.67 -9.94 11.70
N PRO A 136 -8.20 -9.10 12.64
CA PRO A 136 -8.46 -7.65 12.62
C PRO A 136 -7.66 -6.87 11.56
N GLN A 137 -7.51 -7.40 10.34
CA GLN A 137 -6.99 -6.65 9.20
C GLN A 137 -8.11 -5.95 8.47
N SER A 138 -7.79 -4.83 7.81
CA SER A 138 -8.76 -4.00 7.09
C SER A 138 -8.18 -3.49 5.77
N LEU A 139 -9.08 -3.07 4.88
CA LEU A 139 -8.74 -2.43 3.61
C LEU A 139 -9.44 -1.07 3.51
N GLU A 140 -8.68 -0.07 3.12
CA GLU A 140 -9.17 1.21 2.62
C GLU A 140 -8.94 1.27 1.12
N VAL A 141 -10.01 1.48 0.34
CA VAL A 141 -9.91 1.55 -1.12
C VAL A 141 -9.68 3.00 -1.52
N LEU A 142 -8.55 3.26 -2.17
CA LEU A 142 -8.20 4.57 -2.68
C LEU A 142 -8.65 4.70 -4.13
N LEU A 143 -9.63 5.58 -4.33
CA LEU A 143 -10.20 5.92 -5.62
C LEU A 143 -9.58 7.21 -6.15
N VAL A 144 -9.31 7.23 -7.46
CA VAL A 144 -9.09 8.49 -8.18
C VAL A 144 -10.43 9.15 -8.49
N PRO A 145 -10.51 10.50 -8.54
CA PRO A 145 -11.77 11.22 -8.76
C PRO A 145 -12.56 10.75 -9.99
N GLU A 146 -11.86 10.37 -11.06
CA GLU A 146 -12.44 9.89 -12.30
C GLU A 146 -13.19 8.57 -12.08
N VAL A 147 -12.60 7.62 -11.36
CA VAL A 147 -13.23 6.34 -11.02
C VAL A 147 -14.40 6.55 -10.06
N GLN A 148 -14.27 7.44 -9.08
CA GLN A 148 -15.38 7.82 -8.21
C GLN A 148 -16.57 8.39 -9.00
N GLY A 149 -16.29 9.23 -10.01
CA GLY A 149 -17.31 9.77 -10.91
C GLY A 149 -18.05 8.69 -11.70
N LEU A 150 -17.33 7.69 -12.20
CA LEU A 150 -17.94 6.53 -12.87
C LEU A 150 -18.84 5.74 -11.92
N ILE A 151 -18.37 5.43 -10.71
CA ILE A 151 -19.16 4.72 -9.69
C ILE A 151 -20.47 5.46 -9.40
N ASN A 152 -20.40 6.78 -9.19
CA ASN A 152 -21.57 7.60 -8.89
C ASN A 152 -22.55 7.67 -10.07
N THR A 153 -22.06 7.60 -11.30
CA THR A 153 -22.88 7.61 -12.52
C THR A 153 -23.64 6.29 -12.67
N GLU A 154 -22.96 5.17 -12.45
CA GLU A 154 -23.52 3.83 -12.66
C GLU A 154 -24.44 3.38 -11.51
N LEU A 155 -24.11 3.72 -10.27
CA LEU A 155 -24.88 3.28 -9.09
C LEU A 155 -25.94 4.29 -8.65
N GLY A 156 -25.95 5.49 -9.21
CA GLY A 156 -26.73 6.62 -8.70
C GLY A 156 -26.21 7.13 -7.34
N PRO A 157 -26.86 8.14 -6.72
CA PRO A 157 -26.52 8.54 -5.36
C PRO A 157 -26.77 7.37 -4.40
N ALA A 158 -25.80 7.11 -3.51
CA ALA A 158 -25.96 6.10 -2.47
C ALA A 158 -27.26 6.34 -1.70
N ALA A 159 -28.10 5.31 -1.57
CA ALA A 159 -29.20 5.36 -0.62
C ALA A 159 -28.62 5.69 0.77
N PRO A 160 -29.23 6.60 1.55
CA PRO A 160 -28.75 6.89 2.89
C PRO A 160 -28.66 5.58 3.67
N PRO A 161 -27.62 5.42 4.52
CA PRO A 161 -27.49 4.21 5.32
C PRO A 161 -28.80 4.02 6.10
N ASP A 162 -29.38 2.83 6.00
CA ASP A 162 -30.60 2.49 6.73
C ASP A 162 -30.38 2.88 8.19
N GLY A 163 -31.14 3.88 8.65
CA GLY A 163 -31.17 4.32 10.03
C GLY A 163 -31.76 3.19 10.85
N GLY A 164 -30.91 2.22 11.20
CA GLY A 164 -31.24 1.14 12.13
C GLY A 164 -31.49 1.76 13.50
N ALA A 165 -32.77 1.78 13.86
CA ALA A 165 -33.26 2.00 15.22
C ALA A 165 -32.86 0.85 16.16
#